data_AF-U7UHH2-F1
#
_entry.id   AF-U7UHH2-F1
#
_cell.length_a   1.000
_cell.length_b   1.000
_cell.length_c   1.000
_cell.angle_alpha   90.00
_cell.angle_beta   90.00
_cell.angle_gamma   90.00
#
_symmetry.space_group_name_H-M   'P 1'
#
loop_
_entity.id
_entity.type
_entity.pdbx_description
1 polymer ?
#
loop_
_entity_poly.entity_id
_entity_poly.type
_entity_poly.pdbx_seq_one_letter_code
_entity_poly.pdbx_strand_id
1 'polypeptide(L)'
;EIEEPQYYSKDDPENLMTDEMLERVPELYAQEDVALADKEVHAAYIIPFRSNWTWYMTEYDRESGDAFGLVLGIEPEWGYFNLKELEELNAQRLILEDFPKTFRELKDSELKKQMDEQEFQYVFNGELSFEEEELEAPEETEEVRRADAVQATLFDYLKDREEVELNEKEGN
;
A
#
# COMPACT_ATOMS: atom_id res chain seq x y z
N GLU A 1 -25.81 -15.45 6.26
CA GLU A 1 -24.98 -14.29 5.92
C GLU A 1 -24.88 -14.14 4.41
N ILE A 2 -24.47 -12.98 3.93
CA ILE A 2 -23.95 -12.83 2.56
C ILE A 2 -22.45 -13.06 2.73
N GLU A 3 -21.91 -14.20 2.30
CA GLU A 3 -20.47 -14.37 2.21
C GLU A 3 -19.95 -13.33 1.23
N GLU A 4 -19.03 -12.47 1.69
CA GLU A 4 -18.32 -11.58 0.78
C GLU A 4 -17.62 -12.43 -0.28
N PRO A 5 -17.67 -12.05 -1.57
CA PRO A 5 -17.00 -12.81 -2.61
C PRO A 5 -15.50 -12.81 -2.32
N GLN A 6 -14.98 -13.93 -1.84
CA GLN A 6 -13.55 -14.12 -1.63
C GLN A 6 -12.85 -14.17 -2.99
N TYR A 7 -11.74 -13.44 -3.13
CA TYR A 7 -11.02 -13.35 -4.39
C TYR A 7 -10.30 -14.66 -4.74
N TYR A 8 -9.75 -15.37 -3.74
CA TYR A 8 -9.23 -16.72 -3.90
C TYR A 8 -9.86 -17.67 -2.88
N SER A 9 -10.15 -18.90 -3.28
CA SER A 9 -10.60 -19.94 -2.34
C SER A 9 -9.56 -20.18 -1.23
N LYS A 10 -10.06 -20.28 0.00
CA LYS A 10 -9.31 -20.58 1.23
C LYS A 10 -9.48 -22.02 1.74
N ASP A 11 -10.22 -22.86 1.02
CA ASP A 11 -10.66 -24.18 1.50
C ASP A 11 -9.52 -25.21 1.57
N ASP A 12 -8.58 -25.13 0.63
CA ASP A 12 -7.42 -26.02 0.54
C ASP A 12 -6.14 -25.19 0.59
N PRO A 13 -5.56 -24.97 1.79
CA PRO A 13 -4.33 -24.20 1.94
C PRO A 13 -3.09 -24.99 1.50
N GLU A 14 -3.15 -26.32 1.35
CA GLU A 14 -2.02 -27.13 0.86
C GLU A 14 -1.87 -27.01 -0.66
N ASN A 15 -2.95 -26.70 -1.38
CA ASN A 15 -2.87 -26.28 -2.77
C ASN A 15 -2.26 -24.86 -2.86
N LEU A 16 -0.96 -24.77 -3.18
CA LEU A 16 -0.21 -23.52 -3.19
C LEU A 16 -0.51 -22.60 -4.37
N MET A 17 -1.09 -23.14 -5.45
CA MET A 17 -1.39 -22.39 -6.67
C MET A 17 -2.66 -22.95 -7.31
N THR A 18 -3.80 -22.32 -7.04
CA THR A 18 -5.10 -22.76 -7.58
C THR A 18 -5.27 -22.36 -9.05
N ASP A 19 -6.19 -23.03 -9.75
CA ASP A 19 -6.54 -22.66 -11.14
C ASP A 19 -6.98 -21.20 -11.26
N GLU A 20 -7.70 -20.68 -10.26
CA GLU A 20 -8.11 -19.28 -10.18
C GLU A 20 -6.92 -18.32 -10.05
N MET A 21 -5.90 -18.70 -9.26
CA MET A 21 -4.67 -17.92 -9.15
C MET A 21 -3.91 -17.93 -10.47
N LEU A 22 -3.82 -19.07 -11.16
CA LEU A 22 -3.14 -19.16 -12.46
C LEU A 22 -3.73 -18.23 -13.54
N GLU A 23 -5.01 -17.85 -13.43
CA GLU A 23 -5.66 -16.92 -14.35
C GLU A 23 -5.36 -15.44 -14.04
N ARG A 24 -4.87 -15.12 -12.83
CA ARG A 24 -4.83 -13.75 -12.30
C ARG A 24 -3.46 -13.30 -11.81
N VAL A 25 -2.62 -14.24 -11.35
CA VAL A 25 -1.25 -13.94 -10.93
C VAL A 25 -0.46 -13.48 -12.15
N PRO A 26 0.24 -12.33 -12.07
CA PRO A 26 1.04 -11.83 -13.17
C PRO A 26 2.25 -12.75 -13.43
N GLU A 27 2.64 -12.82 -14.71
CA GLU A 27 3.89 -13.48 -15.11
C GLU A 27 5.10 -12.73 -14.54
N LEU A 28 6.24 -13.41 -14.45
CA LEU A 28 7.50 -12.80 -13.97
C LEU A 28 7.83 -11.52 -14.77
N TYR A 29 8.33 -10.51 -14.05
CA TYR A 29 8.70 -9.18 -14.55
C TYR A 29 7.54 -8.25 -14.93
N ALA A 30 6.28 -8.69 -14.84
CA ALA A 30 5.14 -7.84 -15.19
C ALA A 30 4.95 -6.64 -14.25
N GLN A 31 5.50 -6.71 -13.04
CA GLN A 31 5.51 -5.64 -12.03
C GLN A 31 6.87 -4.94 -11.93
N GLU A 32 7.80 -5.07 -12.89
CA GLU A 32 9.16 -4.49 -12.77
C GLU A 32 9.17 -2.97 -12.54
N ASP A 33 8.25 -2.25 -13.17
CA ASP A 33 8.10 -0.79 -13.06
C ASP A 33 7.19 -0.34 -11.89
N VAL A 34 6.67 -1.28 -11.10
CA VAL A 34 5.82 -0.98 -9.93
C VAL A 34 6.71 -0.77 -8.71
N ALA A 35 6.46 0.29 -7.93
CA ALA A 35 7.15 0.56 -6.68
C ALA A 35 7.04 -0.65 -5.71
N LEU A 36 8.09 -0.94 -4.92
CA LEU A 36 8.12 -2.11 -4.04
C LEU A 36 6.94 -2.14 -3.08
N ALA A 37 6.58 -0.98 -2.53
CA ALA A 37 5.45 -0.79 -1.62
C ALA A 37 4.09 -1.12 -2.25
N ASP A 38 3.99 -0.92 -3.56
CA ASP A 38 2.76 -1.00 -4.37
C ASP A 38 2.64 -2.31 -5.13
N LYS A 39 3.64 -3.20 -5.06
CA LYS A 39 3.53 -4.52 -5.67
C LYS A 39 2.39 -5.31 -5.06
N GLU A 40 1.57 -5.88 -5.92
CA GLU A 40 0.45 -6.73 -5.51
C GLU A 40 0.97 -8.12 -5.12
N VAL A 41 0.64 -8.54 -3.90
CA VAL A 41 0.90 -9.87 -3.37
C VAL A 41 -0.34 -10.71 -3.61
N HIS A 42 -0.17 -11.85 -4.30
CA HIS A 42 -1.27 -12.76 -4.63
C HIS A 42 -1.40 -13.93 -3.65
N ALA A 43 -0.32 -14.28 -2.96
CA ALA A 43 -0.35 -15.25 -1.88
C ALA A 43 0.83 -15.05 -0.94
N ALA A 44 0.67 -15.49 0.31
CA ALA A 44 1.78 -15.72 1.20
C ALA A 44 1.82 -17.19 1.61
N TYR A 45 3.00 -17.74 1.81
CA TYR A 45 3.23 -19.13 2.16
C TYR A 45 3.96 -19.24 3.49
N ILE A 46 3.61 -20.26 4.27
CA ILE A 46 4.23 -20.59 5.56
C ILE A 46 4.52 -22.09 5.62
N ILE A 47 5.45 -22.52 6.49
CA ILE A 47 5.64 -23.95 6.80
C ILE A 47 5.21 -24.20 8.25
N PRO A 48 3.96 -24.65 8.48
CA PRO A 48 3.42 -24.80 9.83
C PRO A 48 4.31 -25.66 10.73
N PHE A 49 4.53 -25.20 11.97
CA PHE A 49 5.27 -25.90 13.03
C PHE A 49 6.77 -26.17 12.77
N ARG A 50 7.32 -25.82 11.61
CA ARG A 50 8.73 -26.10 11.26
C ARG A 50 9.56 -24.84 11.03
N SER A 51 8.95 -23.78 10.51
CA SER A 51 9.64 -22.52 10.22
C SER A 51 8.74 -21.33 10.58
N ASN A 52 9.36 -20.21 10.91
CA ASN A 52 8.71 -18.90 11.01
C ASN A 52 8.85 -18.08 9.72
N TRP A 53 9.39 -18.69 8.65
CA TRP A 53 9.58 -18.00 7.39
C TRP A 53 8.26 -17.81 6.67
N THR A 54 8.15 -16.68 5.97
CA THR A 54 6.99 -16.36 5.13
C THR A 54 7.46 -15.94 3.74
N TRP A 55 6.88 -16.53 2.71
CA TRP A 55 7.16 -16.17 1.31
C TRP A 55 5.94 -15.46 0.73
N TYR A 56 6.06 -14.17 0.43
CA TYR A 56 5.04 -13.37 -0.23
C TYR A 56 5.27 -13.37 -1.74
N MET A 57 4.37 -13.98 -2.50
CA MET A 57 4.46 -14.06 -3.96
C MET A 57 3.75 -12.89 -4.63
N THR A 58 4.46 -12.20 -5.52
CA THR A 58 3.91 -11.14 -6.36
C THR A 58 3.74 -11.58 -7.80
N GLU A 59 4.61 -12.47 -8.30
CA GLU A 59 4.62 -12.94 -9.69
C GLU A 59 4.96 -14.43 -9.74
N TYR A 60 4.54 -15.11 -10.82
CA TYR A 60 4.73 -16.54 -10.96
C TYR A 60 4.90 -16.96 -12.42
N ASP A 61 5.84 -17.87 -12.67
CA ASP A 61 5.96 -18.62 -13.93
C ASP A 61 5.36 -20.03 -13.78
N ARG A 62 4.32 -20.29 -14.56
CA ARG A 62 3.64 -21.58 -14.59
C ARG A 62 4.49 -22.71 -15.18
N GLU A 63 5.45 -22.40 -16.05
CA GLU A 63 6.22 -23.43 -16.74
C GLU A 63 7.29 -24.02 -15.80
N SER A 64 8.08 -23.18 -15.15
CA SER A 64 9.10 -23.61 -14.19
C SER A 64 8.53 -23.92 -12.80
N GLY A 65 7.50 -23.18 -12.38
CA GLY A 65 7.02 -23.15 -11.00
C GLY A 65 7.77 -22.15 -10.10
N ASP A 66 8.55 -21.25 -10.71
CA ASP A 66 9.26 -20.19 -10.00
C ASP A 66 8.31 -19.02 -9.72
N ALA A 67 8.43 -18.48 -8.52
CA ALA A 67 7.77 -17.29 -8.05
C ALA A 67 8.82 -16.22 -7.76
N PHE A 68 8.38 -14.95 -7.82
CA PHE A 68 9.15 -13.81 -7.33
C PHE A 68 8.36 -13.09 -6.25
N GLY A 69 9.07 -12.57 -5.25
CA GLY A 69 8.51 -11.69 -4.24
C GLY A 69 9.39 -11.53 -3.00
N LEU A 70 8.78 -11.20 -1.86
CA LEU A 70 9.47 -10.91 -0.61
C LEU A 70 9.52 -12.16 0.28
N VAL A 71 10.71 -12.54 0.73
CA VAL A 71 10.94 -13.65 1.65
C VAL A 71 11.36 -13.10 3.00
N LEU A 72 10.56 -13.40 4.02
CA LEU A 72 10.88 -13.10 5.41
C LEU A 72 11.50 -14.35 6.03
N GLY A 73 12.83 -14.43 5.96
CA GLY A 73 13.61 -15.57 6.43
C GLY A 73 14.49 -15.23 7.63
N ILE A 74 15.80 -15.46 7.49
CA ILE A 74 16.81 -14.99 8.47
C ILE A 74 16.99 -13.49 8.33
N GLU A 75 17.12 -13.01 7.10
CA GLU A 75 17.10 -11.60 6.72
C GLU A 75 16.00 -11.43 5.67
N PRO A 76 15.17 -10.38 5.77
CA PRO A 76 14.17 -10.07 4.74
C PRO A 76 14.82 -9.75 3.38
N GLU A 77 14.39 -10.40 2.31
CA GLU A 77 14.95 -10.20 0.97
C GLU A 77 13.94 -10.37 -0.16
N TRP A 78 14.14 -9.61 -1.25
CA TRP A 78 13.42 -9.83 -2.50
C TRP A 78 14.15 -10.87 -3.35
N GLY A 79 13.45 -11.91 -3.79
CA GLY A 79 14.09 -12.99 -4.51
C GLY A 79 13.13 -13.97 -5.16
N TYR A 80 13.74 -14.96 -5.82
CA TYR A 80 13.03 -16.06 -6.44
C TYR A 80 12.92 -17.22 -5.48
N PHE A 81 11.80 -17.94 -5.53
CA PHE A 81 11.59 -19.20 -4.83
C PHE A 81 10.70 -20.11 -5.65
N ASN A 82 10.78 -21.42 -5.46
CA ASN A 82 10.03 -22.38 -6.26
C ASN A 82 8.87 -22.99 -5.45
N LEU A 83 7.65 -22.96 -5.99
CA LEU A 83 6.48 -23.48 -5.29
C LEU A 83 6.50 -25.00 -5.13
N LYS A 84 7.16 -25.74 -6.03
CA LYS A 84 7.29 -27.21 -5.91
C LYS A 84 8.19 -27.56 -4.73
N GLU A 85 9.27 -26.81 -4.51
CA GLU A 85 10.13 -26.97 -3.33
C GLU A 85 9.36 -26.65 -2.04
N LEU A 86 8.54 -25.59 -2.03
CA LEU A 86 7.69 -25.27 -0.89
C LEU A 86 6.65 -26.37 -0.62
N GLU A 87 6.05 -26.96 -1.66
CA GLU A 87 5.12 -28.08 -1.54
C GLU A 87 5.81 -29.31 -0.93
N GLU A 88 7.04 -29.64 -1.35
CA GLU A 88 7.85 -30.72 -0.76
C GLU A 88 8.16 -30.49 0.73
N LEU A 89 8.23 -29.24 1.17
CA LEU A 89 8.42 -28.85 2.57
C LEU A 89 7.12 -28.85 3.39
N ASN A 90 5.98 -29.19 2.77
CA ASN A 90 4.62 -29.07 3.31
C ASN A 90 4.28 -27.62 3.68
N ALA A 91 4.64 -26.68 2.82
CA ALA A 91 4.15 -25.32 2.94
C ALA A 91 2.62 -25.26 2.76
N GLN A 92 2.04 -24.17 3.25
CA GLN A 92 0.61 -23.88 3.15
C GLN A 92 0.43 -22.40 2.81
N ARG A 93 -0.63 -22.07 2.08
CA ARG A 93 -1.09 -20.68 1.90
C ARG A 93 -1.53 -20.09 3.24
N LEU A 94 -1.12 -18.86 3.49
CA LEU A 94 -1.55 -18.06 4.62
C LEU A 94 -2.95 -17.50 4.37
N ILE A 95 -3.97 -18.25 4.79
CA ILE A 95 -5.39 -17.92 4.57
C ILE A 95 -5.97 -16.87 5.54
N LEU A 96 -5.17 -16.40 6.50
CA LEU A 96 -5.59 -15.35 7.45
C LEU A 96 -5.78 -14.00 6.76
N GLU A 97 -5.10 -13.78 5.63
CA GLU A 97 -5.24 -12.58 4.81
C GLU A 97 -6.12 -12.88 3.59
N ASP A 98 -6.84 -11.87 3.13
CA ASP A 98 -7.58 -11.89 1.86
C ASP A 98 -6.69 -11.28 0.77
N PHE A 99 -5.99 -12.13 0.02
CA PHE A 99 -5.22 -11.71 -1.15
C PHE A 99 -6.10 -11.57 -2.40
N PRO A 100 -5.76 -10.69 -3.35
CA PRO A 100 -4.52 -9.90 -3.41
C PRO A 100 -4.50 -8.65 -2.52
N LYS A 101 -3.30 -8.24 -2.10
CA LYS A 101 -3.04 -6.99 -1.33
C LYS A 101 -1.68 -6.40 -1.70
N THR A 102 -1.54 -5.09 -1.62
CA THR A 102 -0.23 -4.42 -1.69
C THR A 102 0.56 -4.58 -0.39
N PHE A 103 1.88 -4.42 -0.45
CA PHE A 103 2.69 -4.38 0.78
C PHE A 103 2.33 -3.20 1.69
N ARG A 104 1.84 -2.08 1.12
CA ARG A 104 1.30 -0.96 1.91
C ARG A 104 0.09 -1.37 2.74
N GLU A 105 -0.80 -2.21 2.21
CA GLU A 105 -1.96 -2.73 2.95
C GLU A 105 -1.57 -3.79 4.00
N LEU A 106 -0.50 -4.54 3.75
CA LEU A 106 0.03 -5.57 4.65
C LEU A 106 0.95 -5.02 5.75
N LYS A 107 1.37 -3.75 5.62
CA LYS A 107 2.30 -3.06 6.52
C LYS A 107 1.99 -3.31 8.00
N ASP A 108 0.77 -3.01 8.41
CA ASP A 108 0.37 -3.06 9.82
C ASP A 108 -0.19 -4.43 10.27
N SER A 109 -0.17 -5.45 9.40
CA SER A 109 -0.62 -6.80 9.74
C SER A 109 0.55 -7.75 10.02
N GLU A 110 0.93 -8.59 9.07
CA GLU A 110 1.92 -9.65 9.25
C GLU A 110 3.36 -9.13 9.16
N LEU A 111 3.61 -8.09 8.35
CA LEU A 111 4.96 -7.56 8.14
C LEU A 111 5.55 -7.00 9.45
N LYS A 112 4.79 -6.17 10.16
CA LYS A 112 5.20 -5.57 11.45
C LYS A 112 5.49 -6.57 12.57
N LYS A 113 5.02 -7.81 12.43
CA LYS A 113 5.27 -8.88 13.42
C LYS A 113 6.60 -9.60 13.17
N GLN A 114 7.13 -9.53 11.95
CA GLN A 114 8.23 -10.37 11.49
C GLN A 114 9.55 -9.62 11.24
N MET A 115 9.50 -8.29 11.10
CA MET A 115 10.70 -7.47 10.88
C MET A 115 10.68 -6.17 11.70
N ASP A 116 11.85 -5.61 11.94
CA ASP A 116 11.99 -4.29 12.57
C ASP A 116 11.94 -3.13 11.55
N GLU A 117 11.92 -1.88 12.04
CA GLU A 117 11.85 -0.69 11.18
C GLU A 117 13.04 -0.58 10.22
N GLN A 118 14.24 -0.96 10.64
CA GLN A 118 15.43 -0.85 9.79
C GLN A 118 15.37 -1.86 8.65
N GLU A 119 14.97 -3.10 8.96
CA GLU A 119 14.75 -4.15 7.97
C GLU A 119 13.64 -3.76 6.99
N PHE A 120 12.51 -3.23 7.50
CA PHE A 120 11.38 -2.80 6.68
C PHE A 120 11.76 -1.68 5.72
N GLN A 121 12.41 -0.63 6.21
CA GLN A 121 12.94 0.45 5.39
C GLN A 121 13.92 -0.06 4.34
N TYR A 122 14.81 -0.97 4.72
CA TYR A 122 15.81 -1.53 3.81
C TYR A 122 15.16 -2.31 2.67
N VAL A 123 14.25 -3.24 2.95
CA VAL A 123 13.63 -4.06 1.90
C VAL A 123 12.68 -3.29 1.00
N PHE A 124 12.12 -2.18 1.47
CA PHE A 124 11.29 -1.30 0.66
C PHE A 124 12.05 -0.09 0.11
N ASN A 125 13.39 -0.05 0.18
CA ASN A 125 14.20 1.09 -0.26
C ASN A 125 13.74 2.45 0.30
N GLY A 126 13.19 2.45 1.51
CA GLY A 126 12.62 3.61 2.18
C GLY A 126 11.23 4.04 1.69
N GLU A 127 10.58 3.29 0.81
CA GLU A 127 9.22 3.57 0.33
C GLU A 127 8.14 3.34 1.40
N LEU A 128 8.45 2.56 2.45
CA LEU A 128 7.55 2.27 3.57
C LEU A 128 8.25 2.37 4.92
N SER A 129 7.48 2.82 5.92
CA SER A 129 7.83 2.92 7.34
C SER A 129 6.70 2.38 8.22
N PHE A 130 7.01 1.75 9.36
CA PHE A 130 5.97 1.44 10.36
C PHE A 130 5.55 2.67 11.16
N GLU A 131 6.44 3.65 11.29
CA GLU A 131 6.10 4.97 11.81
C GLU A 131 5.18 5.66 10.81
N GLU A 132 4.10 6.28 11.29
CA GLU A 132 3.31 7.17 10.45
C GLU A 132 4.18 8.39 10.15
N GLU A 133 4.32 8.76 8.87
CA GLU A 133 4.63 10.14 8.56
C GLU A 133 3.51 10.95 9.21
N GLU A 134 3.82 11.68 10.29
CA GLU A 134 2.99 12.81 10.72
C GLU A 134 2.89 13.70 9.47
N LEU A 135 1.83 13.50 8.70
CA LEU A 135 1.45 14.39 7.63
C LEU A 135 1.19 15.72 8.31
N GLU A 136 2.22 16.57 8.38
CA GLU A 136 2.04 17.99 8.59
C GLU A 136 1.04 18.41 7.51
N ALA A 137 -0.22 18.57 7.94
CA ALA A 137 -1.24 19.18 7.10
C ALA A 137 -0.59 20.41 6.48
N PRO A 138 -0.68 20.59 5.14
CA PRO A 138 0.02 21.69 4.49
C PRO A 138 -0.34 22.95 5.27
N GLU A 139 0.66 23.55 5.92
CA GLU A 139 0.41 24.81 6.62
C GLU A 139 -0.22 25.72 5.58
N GLU A 140 -1.51 26.04 5.76
CA GLU A 140 -2.15 27.09 4.99
C GLU A 140 -1.34 28.35 5.29
N THR A 141 -0.38 28.59 4.39
CA THR A 141 0.60 29.65 4.51
C THR A 141 -0.11 30.95 4.91
N GLU A 142 0.43 31.65 5.90
CA GLU A 142 -0.08 32.95 6.38
C GLU A 142 -0.33 33.98 5.25
N GLU A 143 0.24 33.76 4.05
CA GLU A 143 -0.02 34.56 2.86
C GLU A 143 -1.47 34.49 2.38
N VAL A 144 -2.15 33.35 2.44
CA VAL A 144 -3.56 33.23 2.02
C VAL A 144 -4.46 34.04 2.97
N ARG A 145 -4.23 33.93 4.28
CA ARG A 145 -4.95 34.73 5.30
C ARG A 145 -4.69 36.23 5.16
N ARG A 146 -3.48 36.66 4.77
CA ARG A 146 -3.19 38.07 4.49
C ARG A 146 -3.86 38.55 3.21
N ALA A 147 -3.89 37.74 2.15
CA ALA A 147 -4.54 38.12 0.89
C ALA A 147 -6.04 38.37 1.08
N ASP A 148 -6.73 37.52 1.85
CA ASP A 148 -8.14 37.70 2.18
C ASP A 148 -8.39 38.93 3.06
N ALA A 149 -7.54 39.18 4.07
CA ALA A 149 -7.67 40.37 4.91
C ALA A 149 -7.45 41.69 4.14
N VAL A 150 -6.54 41.69 3.16
CA VAL A 150 -6.29 42.85 2.29
C VAL A 150 -7.44 43.06 1.29
N GLN A 151 -7.99 41.98 0.74
CA GLN A 151 -9.18 42.04 -0.13
C GLN A 151 -10.39 42.60 0.62
N ALA A 152 -10.63 42.15 1.85
CA ALA A 152 -11.73 42.62 2.69
C ALA A 152 -11.61 44.12 3.01
N THR A 153 -10.41 44.57 3.41
CA THR A 153 -10.19 46.00 3.73
C THR A 153 -10.25 46.91 2.50
N LEU A 154 -9.85 46.44 1.32
CA LEU A 154 -9.98 47.20 0.08
C LEU A 154 -11.44 47.33 -0.36
N PHE A 155 -12.26 46.29 -0.18
CA PHE A 155 -13.69 46.34 -0.47
C PHE A 155 -14.44 47.34 0.40
N ASP A 156 -14.14 47.40 1.70
CA ASP A 156 -14.74 48.38 2.62
C ASP A 156 -14.38 49.83 2.22
N TYR A 157 -13.12 50.09 1.86
CA TYR A 157 -12.70 51.43 1.43
C TYR A 157 -13.38 51.90 0.13
N LEU A 158 -13.58 51.00 -0.82
CA LEU A 158 -14.28 51.32 -2.08
C LEU A 158 -15.77 51.57 -1.83
N LYS A 159 -16.39 50.82 -0.92
CA LYS A 159 -17.80 50.98 -0.56
C LYS A 159 -18.06 52.30 0.17
N ASP A 160 -17.21 52.65 1.14
CA ASP A 160 -17.28 53.94 1.85
C ASP A 160 -17.16 55.11 0.88
N ARG A 161 -16.28 55.02 -0.11
CA ARG A 161 -16.11 56.08 -1.11
C ARG A 161 -17.33 56.21 -2.04
N GLU A 162 -17.95 55.10 -2.43
CA GLU A 162 -19.16 55.12 -3.26
C GLU A 162 -20.36 55.71 -2.50
N GLU A 163 -20.53 55.37 -1.21
CA GLU A 163 -21.57 55.95 -0.35
C GLU A 163 -21.37 57.47 -0.12
N VAL A 164 -20.12 57.93 0.01
CA VAL A 164 -19.81 59.37 0.13
C VAL A 164 -20.11 60.12 -1.18
N GLU A 165 -19.73 59.57 -2.34
CA GLU A 165 -20.00 60.20 -3.65
C GLU A 165 -21.50 60.21 -4.02
N LEU A 166 -22.30 59.27 -3.50
CA LEU A 166 -23.76 59.25 -3.67
C LEU A 166 -24.46 60.30 -2.81
N ASN A 167 -24.03 60.47 -1.55
CA ASN A 167 -24.60 61.47 -0.64
C ASN A 167 -24.29 62.92 -1.09
N GLU A 168 -23.17 63.17 -1.78
CA GLU A 168 -22.86 64.48 -2.37
C GLU A 168 -23.71 64.81 -3.61
N LYS A 169 -24.28 63.82 -4.29
CA LYS A 169 -25.17 64.01 -5.46
C LYS A 169 -26.65 64.17 -5.08
N GLU A 170 -27.09 63.64 -3.95
CA GLU A 170 -28.47 63.79 -3.46
C GLU A 170 -28.70 65.07 -2.63
N GLY A 171 -27.64 65.79 -2.28
CA GLY A 171 -27.68 67.01 -1.46
C GLY A 171 -27.63 68.35 -2.20
N ASN A 172 -27.73 68.38 -3.53
CA ASN A 172 -27.63 69.62 -4.33
C ASN A 172 -28.84 69.84 -5.25
#